data_AF-F4A1Z0-F1
#
_entry.id   AF-F4A1Z0-F1
#
_cell.length_a   1.000
_cell.length_b   1.000
_cell.length_c   1.000
_cell.angle_alpha   90.00
_cell.angle_beta   90.00
_cell.angle_gamma   90.00
#
_symmetry.space_group_name_H-M   'P 1'
#
loop_
_entity.id
_entity.type
_entity.pdbx_description
1 polymer ?
#
loop_
_entity_poly.entity_id
_entity_poly.type
_entity_poly.pdbx_seq_one_letter_code
_entity_poly.pdbx_strand_id
1 'polypeptide(L)'
;MRRKSWFAVRLIALVILLVLSVMACSNQKSSEQQNSSNTGGQEQDVSKQQPQKTVATLYFTDKGFEKLVTESREIEVQPEQTLVEAVLKELFKGPRQPEHETAIPSNAKLLKVSQAENIVTVDVSKEFDAGDIQEIVARIMIANTLTELPGVKYVKFYKEGQEYIGASGEPLGLMTKMENLQEQQASETQAVDDTAAKKYNMILYFAGSQAMYVVPEVREVDVVGRRYAQTAIEELIKGPTMPGLYPTIPNGTKLRSIKVEDGTAIVDFSKEFKENHSGGSAGELMTINSIVNTLTEFPSIKSVKFLIDGKENETLAGHVVFDQPFTRNEDVIGQRIILYFGNKDANYLVPEYRDIQHNELNIVKRIVQELIKGPMEDGLEPTMPEGLSEKDVLNAKVSGDTAVINFSSNLKTKHKGGSAGETLTVYSIVNSITELPNIKRVQILIDGKVQDTLAGHMALDEPIMRNPNLIKEQ
;
A
#
# COMPACT_ATOMS: atom_id res chain seq x y z
N MET A 1 -12.98 -52.73 38.38
CA MET A 1 -12.73 -54.15 38.76
C MET A 1 -12.88 -55.05 37.53
N ARG A 2 -12.34 -56.27 37.59
CA ARG A 2 -12.54 -57.50 36.73
C ARG A 2 -13.84 -57.55 35.88
N ARG A 3 -13.97 -58.28 34.76
CA ARG A 3 -13.12 -59.14 33.89
C ARG A 3 -13.95 -59.36 32.59
N LYS A 4 -13.38 -59.28 31.38
CA LYS A 4 -12.97 -60.42 30.52
C LYS A 4 -13.84 -61.70 30.50
N SER A 5 -14.08 -62.16 29.27
CA SER A 5 -13.99 -63.56 28.77
C SER A 5 -15.26 -64.42 28.66
N TRP A 6 -15.59 -64.78 27.42
CA TRP A 6 -15.83 -66.18 27.05
C TRP A 6 -14.89 -66.60 25.91
N PHE A 7 -14.53 -67.88 25.83
CA PHE A 7 -13.31 -68.36 25.17
C PHE A 7 -13.57 -69.70 24.45
N ALA A 8 -13.21 -69.81 23.17
CA ALA A 8 -13.24 -71.03 22.35
C ALA A 8 -12.59 -70.71 20.97
N VAL A 9 -11.68 -71.46 20.33
CA VAL A 9 -10.83 -72.64 20.67
C VAL A 9 -9.52 -72.54 19.82
N ARG A 10 -8.38 -72.95 20.40
CA ARG A 10 -7.10 -73.53 19.84
C ARG A 10 -6.90 -73.63 18.29
N LEU A 11 -5.70 -73.55 17.65
CA LEU A 11 -4.27 -73.30 18.03
C LEU A 11 -3.36 -73.34 16.74
N ILE A 12 -2.13 -72.75 16.74
CA ILE A 12 -0.98 -72.91 15.76
C ILE A 12 -1.22 -72.32 14.32
N ALA A 13 -0.46 -71.40 13.66
CA ALA A 13 0.98 -71.02 13.53
C ALA A 13 1.76 -71.84 12.45
N LEU A 14 2.83 -71.41 11.74
CA LEU A 14 3.56 -70.14 11.52
C LEU A 14 4.29 -70.20 10.12
N VAL A 15 5.18 -69.24 9.79
CA VAL A 15 6.19 -69.22 8.68
C VAL A 15 5.63 -68.85 7.27
N ILE A 16 6.03 -67.83 6.49
CA ILE A 16 7.23 -66.97 6.24
C ILE A 16 8.04 -67.36 4.96
N LEU A 17 8.37 -66.33 4.16
CA LEU A 17 9.31 -66.22 3.01
C LEU A 17 8.92 -66.77 1.60
N LEU A 18 8.61 -65.83 0.68
CA LEU A 18 9.43 -65.42 -0.49
C LEU A 18 9.79 -66.46 -1.59
N VAL A 19 9.47 -66.14 -2.87
CA VAL A 19 10.33 -66.29 -4.07
C VAL A 19 9.68 -65.64 -5.32
N LEU A 20 10.51 -65.02 -6.17
CA LEU A 20 10.16 -64.47 -7.49
C LEU A 20 10.21 -65.53 -8.59
N SER A 21 9.34 -65.44 -9.60
CA SER A 21 9.68 -65.86 -10.97
C SER A 21 8.84 -65.16 -12.04
N VAL A 22 9.46 -64.95 -13.20
CA VAL A 22 8.99 -64.10 -14.32
C VAL A 22 8.56 -64.98 -15.51
N MET A 23 7.96 -64.36 -16.53
CA MET A 23 7.73 -64.85 -17.91
C MET A 23 6.53 -65.78 -18.14
N ALA A 24 5.97 -65.88 -19.35
CA ALA A 24 5.81 -64.92 -20.47
C ALA A 24 4.95 -65.58 -21.56
N CYS A 25 3.93 -64.90 -22.07
CA CYS A 25 3.21 -65.16 -23.34
C CYS A 25 2.04 -64.17 -23.47
N SER A 26 1.55 -63.71 -24.63
CA SER A 26 2.14 -63.38 -25.94
C SER A 26 0.99 -62.92 -26.88
N ASN A 27 1.11 -61.78 -27.56
CA ASN A 27 0.15 -61.25 -28.57
C ASN A 27 -1.29 -60.94 -28.08
N GLN A 28 -2.06 -60.02 -28.68
CA GLN A 28 -1.92 -59.37 -29.99
C GLN A 28 -2.28 -57.87 -29.96
N LYS A 29 -1.73 -57.10 -30.92
CA LYS A 29 -1.92 -55.65 -31.08
C LYS A 29 -3.35 -55.24 -31.47
N SER A 30 -3.77 -54.08 -30.97
CA SER A 30 -4.44 -53.05 -31.77
C SER A 30 -3.70 -51.72 -31.55
N SER A 31 -3.53 -50.94 -32.61
CA SER A 31 -2.61 -49.80 -32.66
C SER A 31 -3.32 -48.54 -33.14
N GLU A 32 -3.09 -47.42 -32.47
CA GLU A 32 -3.18 -46.10 -33.07
C GLU A 32 -2.02 -45.23 -32.55
N GLN A 33 -1.35 -44.53 -33.46
CA GLN A 33 -0.04 -43.92 -33.22
C GLN A 33 -0.18 -42.47 -32.75
N GLN A 34 0.31 -42.18 -31.54
CA GLN A 34 0.82 -40.84 -31.25
C GLN A 34 2.17 -40.68 -31.97
N ASN A 35 2.26 -39.74 -32.91
CA ASN A 35 3.50 -39.44 -33.59
C ASN A 35 4.20 -38.27 -32.89
N SER A 36 5.19 -38.59 -32.05
CA SER A 36 6.00 -37.61 -31.34
C SER A 36 7.07 -37.02 -32.27
N SER A 37 6.95 -35.75 -32.64
CA SER A 37 8.05 -34.95 -33.20
C SER A 37 8.69 -34.13 -32.08
N ASN A 38 9.93 -34.47 -31.74
CA ASN A 38 10.70 -33.87 -30.66
C ASN A 38 11.34 -32.53 -31.10
N THR A 39 10.97 -31.43 -30.47
CA THR A 39 11.76 -30.18 -30.51
C THR A 39 11.92 -29.67 -29.08
N GLY A 40 13.11 -29.87 -28.52
CA GLY A 40 13.44 -29.39 -27.19
C GLY A 40 13.51 -27.86 -27.15
N GLY A 41 12.46 -27.24 -26.62
CA GLY A 41 12.62 -26.00 -25.86
C GLY A 41 12.98 -26.39 -24.42
N GLN A 42 14.00 -25.75 -23.84
CA GLN A 42 14.14 -25.79 -22.39
C GLN A 42 12.96 -25.03 -21.80
N GLU A 43 11.99 -25.75 -21.22
CA GLU A 43 11.05 -25.14 -20.27
C GLU A 43 11.89 -24.67 -19.07
N GLN A 44 12.25 -23.39 -19.07
CA GLN A 44 12.70 -22.73 -17.86
C GLN A 44 11.50 -22.70 -16.91
N ASP A 45 11.55 -23.59 -15.93
CA ASP A 45 10.56 -23.69 -14.86
C ASP A 45 10.57 -22.40 -14.01
N VAL A 46 9.70 -21.45 -14.36
CA VAL A 46 9.53 -20.15 -13.68
C VAL A 46 8.87 -20.28 -12.29
N SER A 47 8.76 -21.49 -11.73
CA SER A 47 8.10 -21.73 -10.43
C SER A 47 9.00 -21.50 -9.21
N LYS A 48 10.31 -21.27 -9.37
CA LYS A 48 11.25 -21.01 -8.27
C LYS A 48 11.76 -19.58 -8.28
N GLN A 49 10.97 -18.68 -7.70
CA GLN A 49 11.41 -17.30 -7.44
C GLN A 49 12.59 -17.32 -6.45
N GLN A 50 13.71 -16.69 -6.83
CA GLN A 50 14.87 -16.52 -5.97
C GLN A 50 14.77 -15.21 -5.18
N PRO A 51 15.42 -15.09 -4.00
CA PRO A 51 15.48 -13.84 -3.27
C PRO A 51 16.13 -12.74 -4.11
N GLN A 52 15.57 -11.52 -4.09
CA GLN A 52 16.15 -10.39 -4.81
C GLN A 52 17.15 -9.67 -3.91
N LYS A 53 18.39 -9.48 -4.40
CA LYS A 53 19.39 -8.63 -3.75
C LYS A 53 19.14 -7.16 -4.06
N THR A 54 19.14 -6.34 -3.03
CA THR A 54 19.10 -4.88 -3.10
C THR A 54 20.07 -4.28 -2.08
N VAL A 55 20.41 -3.00 -2.21
CA VAL A 55 21.18 -2.26 -1.20
C VAL A 55 20.27 -1.23 -0.55
N ALA A 56 20.22 -1.24 0.78
CA ALA A 56 19.49 -0.24 1.56
C ALA A 56 20.44 0.49 2.54
N THR A 57 20.13 1.76 2.80
CA THR A 57 20.77 2.56 3.85
C THR A 57 20.01 2.33 5.15
N LEU A 58 20.68 1.75 6.16
CA LEU A 58 20.12 1.58 7.49
C LEU A 58 20.69 2.64 8.44
N TYR A 59 19.82 3.29 9.22
CA TYR A 59 20.21 4.27 10.22
C TYR A 59 20.40 3.61 11.59
N PHE A 60 21.57 3.84 12.17
CA PHE A 60 21.97 3.46 13.53
C PHE A 60 22.41 4.72 14.29
N THR A 61 22.99 4.54 15.47
CA THR A 61 23.54 5.66 16.26
C THR A 61 24.97 5.39 16.72
N ASP A 62 25.67 6.41 17.21
CA ASP A 62 26.97 6.24 17.86
C ASP A 62 26.81 5.74 19.31
N LYS A 63 27.93 5.37 19.95
CA LYS A 63 27.92 4.80 21.32
C LYS A 63 27.35 5.72 22.41
N GLY A 64 27.13 7.00 22.10
CA GLY A 64 26.51 7.97 23.00
C GLY A 64 25.00 8.13 22.81
N PHE A 65 24.40 7.55 21.76
CA PHE A 65 23.04 7.88 21.30
C PHE A 65 22.88 9.37 20.91
N GLU A 66 23.98 10.04 20.54
CA GLU A 66 24.04 11.48 20.28
C GLU A 66 23.92 11.82 18.79
N LYS A 67 24.36 10.91 17.92
CA LYS A 67 24.43 11.13 16.47
C LYS A 67 23.88 9.95 15.69
N LEU A 68 23.28 10.25 14.54
CA LEU A 68 22.91 9.25 13.55
C LEU A 68 24.13 8.87 12.70
N VAL A 69 24.22 7.59 12.40
CA VAL A 69 25.25 6.97 11.54
C VAL A 69 24.58 5.97 10.60
N THR A 70 25.19 5.65 9.47
CA THR A 70 24.56 4.83 8.42
C THR A 70 25.36 3.61 8.03
N GLU A 71 24.67 2.52 7.72
CA GLU A 71 25.23 1.33 7.08
C GLU A 71 24.54 1.06 5.75
N SER A 72 25.30 1.03 4.65
CA SER A 72 24.83 0.42 3.41
C SER A 72 24.87 -1.09 3.56
N ARG A 73 23.71 -1.75 3.41
CA ARG A 73 23.58 -3.19 3.58
C ARG A 73 22.98 -3.85 2.34
N GLU A 74 23.61 -4.92 1.87
CA GLU A 74 22.97 -5.84 0.91
C GLU A 74 21.91 -6.67 1.63
N ILE A 75 20.69 -6.65 1.11
CA ILE A 75 19.49 -7.27 1.67
C ILE A 75 18.90 -8.23 0.63
N GLU A 76 18.53 -9.44 1.06
CA GLU A 76 17.79 -10.40 0.24
C GLU A 76 16.29 -10.35 0.57
N VAL A 77 15.52 -9.71 -0.32
CA VAL A 77 14.06 -9.63 -0.24
C VAL A 77 13.46 -10.94 -0.73
N GLN A 78 12.74 -11.64 0.15
CA GLN A 78 12.07 -12.89 -0.22
C GLN A 78 10.79 -12.61 -1.05
N PRO A 79 10.35 -13.53 -1.93
CA PRO A 79 9.22 -13.28 -2.85
C PRO A 79 7.88 -12.92 -2.18
N GLU A 80 7.68 -13.36 -0.94
CA GLU A 80 6.49 -13.10 -0.13
C GLU A 80 6.57 -11.81 0.72
N GLN A 81 7.70 -11.11 0.70
CA GLN A 81 7.96 -9.94 1.54
C GLN A 81 7.96 -8.63 0.75
N THR A 82 7.55 -7.55 1.40
CA THR A 82 7.74 -6.20 0.86
C THR A 82 9.18 -5.72 1.11
N LEU A 83 9.68 -4.79 0.28
CA LEU A 83 10.98 -4.15 0.52
C LEU A 83 11.04 -3.50 1.90
N VAL A 84 9.97 -2.79 2.27
CA VAL A 84 9.79 -2.12 3.58
C VAL A 84 9.97 -3.11 4.74
N GLU A 85 9.31 -4.25 4.68
CA GLU A 85 9.39 -5.29 5.70
C GLU A 85 10.78 -5.95 5.77
N ALA A 86 11.41 -6.22 4.61
CA ALA A 86 12.75 -6.79 4.54
C ALA A 86 13.82 -5.83 5.12
N VAL A 87 13.71 -4.53 4.81
CA VAL A 87 14.58 -3.46 5.31
C VAL A 87 14.44 -3.31 6.83
N LEU A 88 13.22 -3.29 7.37
CA LEU A 88 13.00 -3.25 8.82
C LEU A 88 13.50 -4.51 9.51
N LYS A 89 13.31 -5.70 8.91
CA LYS A 89 13.86 -6.95 9.44
C LYS A 89 15.39 -6.97 9.48
N GLU A 90 16.08 -6.24 8.60
CA GLU A 90 17.54 -6.05 8.69
C GLU A 90 17.94 -5.00 9.73
N LEU A 91 17.19 -3.90 9.85
CA LEU A 91 17.42 -2.89 10.89
C LEU A 91 17.31 -3.49 12.30
N PHE A 92 16.28 -4.30 12.55
CA PHE A 92 16.06 -5.00 13.83
C PHE A 92 17.13 -6.08 14.15
N LYS A 93 18.02 -6.44 13.21
CA LYS A 93 19.20 -7.30 13.51
C LYS A 93 20.34 -6.52 14.15
N GLY A 94 20.25 -5.19 14.24
CA GLY A 94 21.29 -4.32 14.76
C GLY A 94 22.40 -4.00 13.74
N PRO A 95 23.37 -3.15 14.14
CA PRO A 95 24.51 -2.77 13.30
C PRO A 95 25.50 -3.92 13.09
N ARG A 96 26.36 -3.78 12.08
CA ARG A 96 27.50 -4.66 11.80
C ARG A 96 28.85 -3.99 12.08
N GLN A 97 28.91 -2.66 12.19
CA GLN A 97 30.14 -1.92 12.46
C GLN A 97 30.36 -1.75 13.99
N PRO A 98 31.54 -2.08 14.55
CA PRO A 98 31.81 -2.00 16.00
C PRO A 98 31.68 -0.63 16.68
N GLU A 99 31.62 0.44 15.89
CA GLU A 99 31.43 1.84 16.29
C GLU A 99 29.96 2.28 16.34
N HIS A 100 29.06 1.51 15.73
CA HIS A 100 27.63 1.77 15.69
C HIS A 100 26.89 1.00 16.79
N GLU A 101 25.82 1.59 17.30
CA GLU A 101 24.88 0.97 18.25
C GLU A 101 23.45 1.02 17.74
N THR A 102 22.59 0.18 18.31
CA THR A 102 21.13 0.23 18.10
C THR A 102 20.43 0.72 19.35
N ALA A 103 19.49 1.65 19.17
CA ALA A 103 18.57 2.06 20.22
C ALA A 103 17.31 1.17 20.30
N ILE A 104 17.06 0.31 19.29
CA ILE A 104 15.95 -0.66 19.30
C ILE A 104 16.23 -1.74 20.37
N PRO A 105 15.35 -1.94 21.37
CA PRO A 105 15.57 -2.94 22.42
C PRO A 105 15.63 -4.36 21.87
N SER A 106 16.58 -5.18 22.37
CA SER A 106 16.84 -6.54 21.87
C SER A 106 15.67 -7.53 21.97
N ASN A 107 14.67 -7.23 22.80
CA ASN A 107 13.43 -7.99 23.00
C ASN A 107 12.21 -7.38 22.27
N ALA A 108 12.35 -6.18 21.68
CA ALA A 108 11.31 -5.55 20.88
C ALA A 108 11.07 -6.33 19.59
N LYS A 109 9.80 -6.38 19.15
CA LYS A 109 9.39 -7.09 17.94
C LYS A 109 8.67 -6.17 16.99
N LEU A 110 8.98 -6.33 15.70
CA LEU A 110 8.14 -5.86 14.61
C LEU A 110 6.93 -6.79 14.49
N LEU A 111 5.72 -6.28 14.74
CA LEU A 111 4.48 -7.06 14.73
C LEU A 111 3.79 -7.03 13.36
N LYS A 112 3.65 -5.84 12.78
CA LYS A 112 3.01 -5.63 11.48
C LYS A 112 3.67 -4.46 10.77
N VAL A 113 3.75 -4.55 9.44
CA VAL A 113 4.10 -3.46 8.54
C VAL A 113 3.04 -3.38 7.45
N SER A 114 2.62 -2.18 7.09
CA SER A 114 1.80 -1.91 5.90
C SER A 114 2.17 -0.55 5.32
N GLN A 115 1.98 -0.38 4.01
CA GLN A 115 2.18 0.90 3.34
C GLN A 115 0.89 1.31 2.63
N ALA A 116 0.54 2.59 2.69
CA ALA A 116 -0.49 3.22 1.89
C ALA A 116 0.02 4.61 1.47
N GLU A 117 -0.11 4.97 0.19
CA GLU A 117 0.56 6.15 -0.37
C GLU A 117 2.06 6.20 0.00
N ASN A 118 2.49 7.33 0.55
CA ASN A 118 3.83 7.63 1.05
C ASN A 118 3.97 7.39 2.57
N ILE A 119 3.00 6.71 3.19
CA ILE A 119 2.94 6.43 4.62
C ILE A 119 3.25 4.95 4.86
N VAL A 120 4.26 4.66 5.68
CA VAL A 120 4.50 3.31 6.22
C VAL A 120 3.98 3.25 7.65
N THR A 121 3.07 2.33 7.92
CA THR A 121 2.60 2.01 9.27
C THR A 121 3.45 0.87 9.85
N VAL A 122 4.02 1.10 11.03
CA VAL A 122 4.88 0.17 11.77
C VAL A 122 4.24 -0.12 13.12
N ASP A 123 3.81 -1.36 13.34
CA ASP A 123 3.30 -1.83 14.64
C ASP A 123 4.41 -2.61 15.36
N VAL A 124 4.73 -2.19 16.57
CA VAL A 124 5.80 -2.77 17.41
C VAL A 124 5.23 -3.34 18.70
N SER A 125 5.94 -4.31 19.29
CA SER A 125 5.58 -4.84 20.61
C SER A 125 5.86 -3.82 21.71
N LYS A 126 5.19 -3.95 22.85
CA LYS A 126 5.34 -3.04 23.99
C LYS A 126 6.79 -2.93 24.49
N GLU A 127 7.63 -3.93 24.27
CA GLU A 127 9.06 -3.91 24.66
C GLU A 127 9.89 -2.91 23.84
N PHE A 128 9.36 -2.35 22.76
CA PHE A 128 9.97 -1.24 22.03
C PHE A 128 9.91 0.08 22.82
N ASP A 129 8.86 0.26 23.63
CA ASP A 129 8.67 1.44 24.48
C ASP A 129 9.48 1.28 25.77
N ALA A 130 10.73 1.74 25.72
CA ALA A 130 11.63 1.78 26.87
C ALA A 130 11.35 2.96 27.83
N GLY A 131 10.50 3.92 27.42
CA GLY A 131 10.18 5.11 28.21
C GLY A 131 11.36 6.07 28.46
N ASP A 132 12.40 6.01 27.64
CA ASP A 132 13.66 6.75 27.81
C ASP A 132 14.12 7.46 26.52
N ILE A 133 15.35 7.99 26.52
CA ILE A 133 15.91 8.70 25.38
C ILE A 133 16.27 7.76 24.20
N GLN A 134 16.48 6.47 24.47
CA GLN A 134 16.79 5.47 23.44
C GLN A 134 15.54 5.14 22.63
N GLU A 135 14.37 5.12 23.27
CA GLU A 135 13.06 4.99 22.61
C GLU A 135 12.87 6.03 21.49
N ILE A 136 13.17 7.31 21.78
CA ILE A 136 13.13 8.41 20.80
C ILE A 136 14.10 8.14 19.64
N VAL A 137 15.34 7.75 19.94
CA VAL A 137 16.37 7.46 18.92
C VAL A 137 15.99 6.23 18.08
N ALA A 138 15.37 5.20 18.67
CA ALA A 138 14.91 4.00 17.98
C ALA A 138 13.82 4.31 16.95
N ARG A 139 12.87 5.19 17.32
CA ARG A 139 11.86 5.69 16.37
C ARG A 139 12.50 6.49 15.23
N ILE A 140 13.47 7.35 15.51
CA ILE A 140 14.17 8.13 14.47
C ILE A 140 14.99 7.21 13.54
N MET A 141 15.66 6.19 14.08
CA MET A 141 16.36 5.17 13.28
C MET A 141 15.40 4.49 12.28
N ILE A 142 14.22 4.06 12.75
CA ILE A 142 13.18 3.46 11.90
C ILE A 142 12.66 4.47 10.88
N ALA A 143 12.29 5.68 11.31
CA ALA A 143 11.75 6.71 10.45
C ALA A 143 12.72 7.05 9.30
N ASN A 144 13.97 7.36 9.62
CA ASN A 144 14.98 7.70 8.64
C ASN A 144 15.25 6.55 7.67
N THR A 145 15.48 5.33 8.19
CA THR A 145 15.70 4.12 7.36
C THR A 145 14.57 3.89 6.36
N LEU A 146 13.32 4.13 6.78
CA LEU A 146 12.16 3.98 5.92
C LEU A 146 12.05 5.11 4.89
N THR A 147 12.34 6.36 5.26
CA THR A 147 12.31 7.51 4.33
C THR A 147 13.49 7.56 3.34
N GLU A 148 14.48 6.69 3.48
CA GLU A 148 15.46 6.42 2.41
C GLU A 148 14.88 5.55 1.29
N LEU A 149 13.79 4.81 1.56
CA LEU A 149 13.11 4.03 0.54
C LEU A 149 12.35 4.98 -0.38
N PRO A 150 12.46 4.82 -1.72
CA PRO A 150 11.73 5.65 -2.65
C PRO A 150 10.24 5.73 -2.31
N GLY A 151 9.66 6.91 -2.47
CA GLY A 151 8.23 7.19 -2.25
C GLY A 151 7.72 7.08 -0.81
N VAL A 152 8.52 6.65 0.17
CA VAL A 152 8.16 6.75 1.58
C VAL A 152 8.54 8.15 2.09
N LYS A 153 7.57 8.89 2.63
CA LYS A 153 7.78 10.22 3.24
C LYS A 153 7.45 10.25 4.73
N TYR A 154 6.54 9.39 5.16
CA TYR A 154 6.01 9.40 6.51
C TYR A 154 5.98 8.00 7.12
N VAL A 155 6.13 7.94 8.44
CA VAL A 155 6.04 6.71 9.22
C VAL A 155 5.07 6.91 10.37
N LYS A 156 4.01 6.09 10.43
CA LYS A 156 3.08 6.03 11.57
C LYS A 156 3.48 4.86 12.47
N PHE A 157 3.60 5.11 13.77
CA PHE A 157 3.88 4.06 14.75
C PHE A 157 2.62 3.61 15.48
N TYR A 158 2.54 2.31 15.74
CA TYR A 158 1.58 1.69 16.64
C TYR A 158 2.33 0.81 17.65
N LYS A 159 1.74 0.65 18.83
CA LYS A 159 2.24 -0.23 19.90
C LYS A 159 1.15 -1.25 20.23
N GLU A 160 1.34 -2.50 19.83
CA GLU A 160 0.34 -3.58 19.93
C GLU A 160 -1.04 -3.16 19.37
N GLY A 161 -1.03 -2.48 18.21
CA GLY A 161 -2.22 -1.96 17.54
C GLY A 161 -2.87 -0.71 18.16
N GLN A 162 -2.28 -0.11 19.19
CA GLN A 162 -2.70 1.18 19.77
C GLN A 162 -1.82 2.33 19.27
N GLU A 163 -2.34 3.57 19.26
CA GLU A 163 -1.55 4.74 18.85
C GLU A 163 -0.26 4.82 19.65
N TYR A 164 0.83 5.17 18.98
CA TYR A 164 2.06 5.46 19.70
C TYR A 164 1.95 6.81 20.41
N ILE A 165 2.06 6.79 21.73
CA ILE A 165 2.06 7.99 22.58
C ILE A 165 3.52 8.29 22.93
N GLY A 166 3.99 9.49 22.62
CA GLY A 166 5.36 9.92 22.91
C GLY A 166 5.57 10.27 24.39
N ALA A 167 6.82 10.56 24.77
CA ALA A 167 7.18 10.87 26.17
C ALA A 167 6.42 12.06 26.78
N SER A 168 5.97 13.01 25.95
CA SER A 168 5.11 14.14 26.34
C SER A 168 3.67 13.78 26.74
N GLY A 169 3.26 12.52 26.54
CA GLY A 169 1.87 12.06 26.74
C GLY A 169 0.92 12.41 25.58
N GLU A 170 1.44 12.97 24.49
CA GLU A 170 0.71 13.30 23.26
C GLU A 170 0.78 12.16 22.23
N PRO A 171 -0.22 12.02 21.33
CA PRO A 171 -0.09 11.19 20.14
C PRO A 171 1.13 11.62 19.31
N LEU A 172 1.91 10.64 18.87
CA LEU A 172 3.12 10.89 18.08
C LEU A 172 2.79 11.36 16.65
N GLY A 173 1.71 10.83 16.06
CA GLY A 173 1.33 11.12 14.67
C GLY A 173 2.32 10.54 13.66
N LEU A 174 2.48 11.25 12.54
CA LEU A 174 3.39 10.86 11.46
C LEU A 174 4.78 11.47 11.64
N MET A 175 5.78 10.61 11.82
CA MET A 175 7.20 10.96 11.76
C MET A 175 7.66 11.05 10.31
N THR A 176 8.70 11.86 10.04
CA THR A 176 9.39 11.94 8.75
C THR A 176 10.90 11.89 8.97
N LYS A 177 11.72 12.15 7.95
CA LYS A 177 13.18 12.14 8.08
C LYS A 177 13.64 13.26 9.02
N MET A 178 14.47 12.93 10.01
CA MET A 178 15.03 13.86 10.99
C MET A 178 16.55 13.75 11.05
N GLU A 179 17.25 14.88 10.95
CA GLU A 179 18.71 14.91 11.00
C GLU A 179 19.25 15.21 12.42
N ASN A 180 18.48 15.91 13.23
CA ASN A 180 18.89 16.41 14.55
C ASN A 180 18.20 15.68 15.71
N LEU A 181 18.89 14.68 16.28
CA LEU A 181 18.39 13.92 17.44
C LEU A 181 18.10 14.81 18.65
N GLN A 182 18.95 15.81 18.90
CA GLN A 182 18.91 16.63 20.12
C GLN A 182 17.71 17.58 20.12
N GLU A 183 17.35 18.11 18.95
CA GLU A 183 16.16 18.94 18.76
C GLU A 183 14.87 18.14 18.90
N GLN A 184 14.81 16.92 18.38
CA GLN A 184 13.66 16.03 18.58
C GLN A 184 13.52 15.60 20.05
N GLN A 185 14.62 15.22 20.71
CA GLN A 185 14.63 14.91 22.14
C GLN A 185 14.15 16.11 22.97
N ALA A 186 14.62 17.32 22.66
CA ALA A 186 14.18 18.54 23.32
C ALA A 186 12.67 18.83 23.10
N SER A 187 12.15 18.60 21.88
CA SER A 187 10.74 18.85 21.56
C SER A 187 9.77 17.85 22.20
N GLU A 188 10.22 16.61 22.46
CA GLU A 188 9.41 15.57 23.12
C GLU A 188 9.53 15.55 24.65
N THR A 189 10.63 16.07 25.21
CA THR A 189 10.87 16.12 26.67
C THR A 189 10.41 17.44 27.31
N GLN A 190 10.13 18.48 26.51
CA GLN A 190 9.53 19.72 27.01
C GLN A 190 8.10 19.47 27.52
N ALA A 191 7.75 20.12 28.63
CA ALA A 191 6.38 20.08 29.15
C ALA A 191 5.42 20.70 28.14
N VAL A 192 4.24 20.09 27.98
CA VAL A 192 3.20 20.57 27.05
C VAL A 192 2.73 21.97 27.48
N ASP A 193 2.98 22.95 26.61
CA ASP A 193 2.40 24.30 26.71
C ASP A 193 1.09 24.31 25.91
N ASP A 194 -0.04 24.33 26.61
CA ASP A 194 -1.39 24.38 26.01
C ASP A 194 -1.65 25.65 25.17
N THR A 195 -0.76 26.65 25.23
CA THR A 195 -0.84 27.90 24.44
C THR A 195 0.10 27.94 23.23
N ALA A 196 1.09 27.04 23.17
CA ALA A 196 2.01 26.95 22.06
C ALA A 196 1.39 26.26 20.84
N ALA A 197 1.81 26.69 19.65
CA ALA A 197 1.55 25.98 18.41
C ALA A 197 2.65 24.93 18.18
N LYS A 198 2.26 23.68 17.90
CA LYS A 198 3.17 22.59 17.56
C LYS A 198 2.88 22.09 16.15
N LYS A 199 3.94 21.84 15.37
CA LYS A 199 3.85 21.18 14.07
C LYS A 199 3.41 19.73 14.22
N TYR A 200 2.41 19.34 13.44
CA TYR A 200 1.87 17.98 13.42
C TYR A 200 1.47 17.59 12.00
N ASN A 201 1.81 16.37 11.60
CA ASN A 201 1.44 15.82 10.28
C ASN A 201 0.12 15.04 10.40
N MET A 202 -0.98 15.64 9.92
CA MET A 202 -2.31 15.02 9.92
C MET A 202 -2.57 14.23 8.64
N ILE A 203 -3.21 13.07 8.78
CA ILE A 203 -3.85 12.36 7.68
C ILE A 203 -5.28 12.91 7.54
N LEU A 204 -5.62 13.38 6.35
CA LEU A 204 -6.92 13.96 5.99
C LEU A 204 -7.49 13.17 4.81
N TYR A 205 -8.72 12.67 4.92
CA TYR A 205 -9.34 11.87 3.86
C TYR A 205 -10.23 12.72 2.95
N PHE A 206 -9.92 12.71 1.65
CA PHE A 206 -10.67 13.44 0.60
C PHE A 206 -11.22 12.48 -0.45
N ALA A 207 -12.18 12.90 -1.28
CA ALA A 207 -12.72 12.00 -2.31
C ALA A 207 -11.67 11.79 -3.41
N GLY A 208 -11.51 10.56 -3.88
CA GLY A 208 -10.79 10.27 -5.12
C GLY A 208 -11.55 10.78 -6.36
N SER A 209 -10.89 10.75 -7.52
CA SER A 209 -11.44 11.26 -8.78
C SER A 209 -12.69 10.53 -9.26
N GLN A 210 -12.88 9.27 -8.84
CA GLN A 210 -14.06 8.47 -9.18
C GLN A 210 -15.15 8.51 -8.09
N ALA A 211 -14.91 9.22 -6.98
CA ALA A 211 -15.78 9.28 -5.80
C ALA A 211 -16.20 7.90 -5.24
N MET A 212 -15.37 6.87 -5.47
CA MET A 212 -15.56 5.52 -4.93
C MET A 212 -14.88 5.36 -3.57
N TYR A 213 -13.70 5.95 -3.42
CA TYR A 213 -12.90 5.88 -2.21
C TYR A 213 -12.63 7.26 -1.61
N VAL A 214 -12.38 7.27 -0.30
CA VAL A 214 -11.72 8.37 0.38
C VAL A 214 -10.22 8.07 0.50
N VAL A 215 -9.38 8.97 -0.02
CA VAL A 215 -7.93 8.80 -0.18
C VAL A 215 -7.21 9.73 0.81
N PRO A 216 -6.14 9.26 1.50
CA PRO A 216 -5.42 10.07 2.47
C PRO A 216 -4.48 11.09 1.80
N GLU A 217 -4.57 12.33 2.26
CA GLU A 217 -3.57 13.39 2.08
C GLU A 217 -2.88 13.65 3.43
N VAL A 218 -1.55 13.78 3.43
CA VAL A 218 -0.80 14.22 4.63
C VAL A 218 -0.56 15.72 4.58
N ARG A 219 -0.95 16.44 5.64
CA ARG A 219 -0.73 17.88 5.77
C ARG A 219 -0.01 18.22 7.07
N GLU A 220 1.09 18.95 6.98
CA GLU A 220 1.73 19.57 8.13
C GLU A 220 0.92 20.80 8.58
N VAL A 221 0.52 20.84 9.84
CA VAL A 221 -0.35 21.89 10.40
C VAL A 221 0.15 22.33 11.78
N ASP A 222 -0.22 23.55 12.16
CA ASP A 222 0.06 24.11 13.48
C ASP A 222 -1.11 23.83 14.43
N VAL A 223 -0.90 22.93 15.39
CA VAL A 223 -1.90 22.58 16.42
C VAL A 223 -1.62 23.38 17.68
N VAL A 224 -2.59 24.17 18.13
CA VAL A 224 -2.49 24.94 19.39
C VAL A 224 -3.04 24.10 20.54
N GLY A 225 -2.19 23.77 21.51
CA GLY A 225 -2.51 22.84 22.59
C GLY A 225 -3.02 21.50 22.06
N ARG A 226 -3.99 20.89 22.75
CA ARG A 226 -4.51 19.54 22.44
C ARG A 226 -5.62 19.48 21.37
N ARG A 227 -5.71 20.46 20.47
CA ARG A 227 -6.88 20.65 19.58
C ARG A 227 -6.87 19.82 18.29
N TYR A 228 -6.10 18.73 18.22
CA TYR A 228 -5.87 17.94 16.99
C TYR A 228 -7.15 17.59 16.22
N ALA A 229 -8.17 17.06 16.89
CA ALA A 229 -9.43 16.68 16.26
C ALA A 229 -10.19 17.88 15.67
N GLN A 230 -10.07 19.07 16.28
CA GLN A 230 -10.65 20.30 15.73
C GLN A 230 -9.88 20.76 14.50
N THR A 231 -8.55 20.84 14.61
CA THR A 231 -7.67 21.24 13.50
C THR A 231 -7.85 20.31 12.30
N ALA A 232 -7.98 19.00 12.50
CA ALA A 232 -8.25 18.05 11.42
C ALA A 232 -9.54 18.36 10.64
N ILE A 233 -10.63 18.73 11.34
CA ILE A 233 -11.89 19.12 10.68
C ILE A 233 -11.76 20.50 10.00
N GLU A 234 -11.09 21.47 10.62
CA GLU A 234 -10.83 22.77 10.02
C GLU A 234 -9.98 22.65 8.74
N GLU A 235 -9.08 21.67 8.67
CA GLU A 235 -8.25 21.37 7.51
C GLU A 235 -8.99 20.56 6.43
N LEU A 236 -9.90 19.65 6.80
CA LEU A 236 -10.83 19.05 5.84
C LEU A 236 -11.74 20.09 5.18
N ILE A 237 -12.24 21.08 5.95
CA ILE A 237 -13.10 22.16 5.43
C ILE A 237 -12.37 23.00 4.37
N LYS A 238 -11.04 23.13 4.46
CA LYS A 238 -10.22 23.83 3.45
C LYS A 238 -10.12 23.07 2.11
N GLY A 239 -10.49 21.80 2.07
CA GLY A 239 -10.34 20.93 0.90
C GLY A 239 -8.92 20.37 0.73
N PRO A 240 -8.70 19.49 -0.26
CA PRO A 240 -7.40 18.89 -0.56
C PRO A 240 -6.43 19.87 -1.23
N THR A 241 -5.15 19.53 -1.19
CA THR A 241 -4.07 20.20 -1.93
C THR A 241 -3.40 19.30 -2.97
N MET A 242 -3.57 17.97 -2.86
CA MET A 242 -3.04 17.00 -3.81
C MET A 242 -3.91 16.90 -5.08
N PRO A 243 -3.30 16.85 -6.28
CA PRO A 243 -4.03 16.62 -7.54
C PRO A 243 -4.84 15.31 -7.54
N GLY A 244 -5.99 15.33 -8.22
CA GLY A 244 -6.88 14.17 -8.31
C GLY A 244 -7.70 13.87 -7.04
N LEU A 245 -7.60 14.71 -6.01
CA LEU A 245 -8.46 14.66 -4.83
C LEU A 245 -9.47 15.81 -4.83
N TYR A 246 -10.66 15.57 -4.28
CA TYR A 246 -11.78 16.51 -4.31
C TYR A 246 -12.36 16.79 -2.91
N PRO A 247 -12.82 18.02 -2.64
CA PRO A 247 -13.41 18.38 -1.35
C PRO A 247 -14.72 17.62 -1.12
N THR A 248 -14.89 17.11 0.10
CA THR A 248 -16.05 16.31 0.53
C THR A 248 -17.03 17.10 1.40
N ILE A 249 -16.59 18.17 2.04
CA ILE A 249 -17.43 19.01 2.90
C ILE A 249 -18.05 20.13 2.05
N PRO A 250 -19.38 20.39 2.12
CA PRO A 250 -20.03 21.44 1.34
C PRO A 250 -19.46 22.84 1.60
N ASN A 251 -19.32 23.62 0.52
CA ASN A 251 -18.81 25.00 0.57
C ASN A 251 -19.60 25.86 1.58
N GLY A 252 -18.87 26.63 2.38
CA GLY A 252 -19.45 27.52 3.41
C GLY A 252 -19.74 26.84 4.76
N THR A 253 -19.59 25.52 4.88
CA THR A 253 -19.64 24.80 6.16
C THR A 253 -18.65 25.37 7.16
N LYS A 254 -19.09 25.55 8.42
CA LYS A 254 -18.23 25.94 9.53
C LYS A 254 -18.32 24.91 10.64
N LEU A 255 -17.18 24.56 11.22
CA LEU A 255 -17.13 23.87 12.51
C LEU A 255 -17.58 24.83 13.61
N ARG A 256 -18.60 24.45 14.38
CA ARG A 256 -19.11 25.23 15.52
C ARG A 256 -18.51 24.75 16.83
N SER A 257 -18.45 23.43 17.01
CA SER A 257 -17.75 22.79 18.13
C SER A 257 -17.41 21.34 17.82
N ILE A 258 -16.42 20.81 18.52
CA ILE A 258 -16.12 19.37 18.57
C ILE A 258 -15.83 18.98 20.02
N LYS A 259 -16.30 17.81 20.44
CA LYS A 259 -16.00 17.20 21.74
C LYS A 259 -15.72 15.73 21.55
N VAL A 260 -14.85 15.15 22.38
CA VAL A 260 -14.60 13.71 22.40
C VAL A 260 -15.02 13.18 23.77
N GLU A 261 -16.04 12.33 23.80
CA GLU A 261 -16.64 11.75 25.01
C GLU A 261 -16.76 10.23 24.80
N ASP A 262 -16.19 9.43 25.71
CA ASP A 262 -16.17 7.95 25.66
C ASP A 262 -15.77 7.34 24.29
N GLY A 263 -14.82 7.98 23.61
CA GLY A 263 -14.34 7.58 22.29
C GLY A 263 -15.26 7.94 21.12
N THR A 264 -16.31 8.72 21.36
CA THR A 264 -17.17 9.30 20.32
C THR A 264 -16.83 10.77 20.13
N ALA A 265 -16.47 11.17 18.91
CA ALA A 265 -16.33 12.58 18.54
C ALA A 265 -17.70 13.15 18.16
N ILE A 266 -18.24 14.08 18.96
CA ILE A 266 -19.47 14.81 18.66
C ILE A 266 -19.06 16.10 17.94
N VAL A 267 -19.46 16.23 16.67
CA VAL A 267 -19.07 17.34 15.78
C VAL A 267 -20.30 18.16 15.40
N ASP A 268 -20.33 19.43 15.79
CA ASP A 268 -21.40 20.38 15.46
C ASP A 268 -20.98 21.27 14.28
N PHE A 269 -21.70 21.17 13.17
CA PHE A 269 -21.50 21.98 11.98
C PHE A 269 -22.58 23.05 11.82
N SER A 270 -22.30 24.11 11.07
CA SER A 270 -23.32 25.06 10.63
C SER A 270 -24.26 24.44 9.59
N LYS A 271 -25.47 25.01 9.44
CA LYS A 271 -26.51 24.53 8.51
C LYS A 271 -26.06 24.33 7.06
N GLU A 272 -25.04 25.05 6.60
CA GLU A 272 -24.46 24.89 5.26
C GLU A 272 -23.96 23.46 4.98
N PHE A 273 -23.56 22.70 6.02
CA PHE A 273 -23.20 21.28 5.92
C PHE A 273 -24.31 20.41 5.31
N LYS A 274 -25.57 20.85 5.44
CA LYS A 274 -26.77 20.21 4.92
C LYS A 274 -27.41 21.01 3.79
N GLU A 275 -27.59 22.31 3.97
CA GLU A 275 -28.27 23.18 3.00
C GLU A 275 -27.49 23.31 1.67
N ASN A 276 -26.15 23.25 1.70
CA ASN A 276 -25.32 23.35 0.50
C ASN A 276 -24.85 21.99 -0.03
N HIS A 277 -25.31 20.87 0.55
CA HIS A 277 -24.92 19.54 0.12
C HIS A 277 -25.57 19.20 -1.22
N SER A 278 -24.81 18.61 -2.14
CA SER A 278 -25.31 18.11 -3.44
C SER A 278 -26.30 16.94 -3.36
N GLY A 279 -26.59 16.44 -2.15
CA GLY A 279 -27.38 15.24 -1.90
C GLY A 279 -26.81 13.95 -2.52
N GLY A 280 -27.67 12.93 -2.55
CA GLY A 280 -27.42 11.62 -3.16
C GLY A 280 -26.58 10.70 -2.28
N SER A 281 -26.94 9.40 -2.25
CA SER A 281 -26.33 8.42 -1.34
C SER A 281 -24.80 8.36 -1.43
N ALA A 282 -24.23 8.40 -2.64
CA ALA A 282 -22.78 8.36 -2.82
C ALA A 282 -22.09 9.63 -2.28
N GLY A 283 -22.64 10.82 -2.57
CA GLY A 283 -22.12 12.09 -2.07
C GLY A 283 -22.19 12.17 -0.56
N GLU A 284 -23.35 11.89 0.04
CA GLU A 284 -23.53 11.88 1.49
C GLU A 284 -22.59 10.88 2.18
N LEU A 285 -22.40 9.69 1.61
CA LEU A 285 -21.45 8.71 2.14
C LEU A 285 -19.99 9.16 2.01
N MET A 286 -19.60 9.84 0.94
CA MET A 286 -18.23 10.38 0.81
C MET A 286 -17.96 11.46 1.86
N THR A 287 -18.91 12.37 2.10
CA THR A 287 -18.82 13.40 3.16
C THR A 287 -18.67 12.78 4.55
N ILE A 288 -19.47 11.77 4.86
CA ILE A 288 -19.41 11.10 6.17
C ILE A 288 -18.14 10.27 6.32
N ASN A 289 -17.78 9.42 5.35
CA ASN A 289 -16.58 8.59 5.43
C ASN A 289 -15.29 9.43 5.48
N SER A 290 -15.23 10.57 4.78
CA SER A 290 -14.12 11.55 4.89
C SER A 290 -13.88 11.99 6.33
N ILE A 291 -14.94 12.50 6.98
CA ILE A 291 -14.86 13.02 8.35
C ILE A 291 -14.59 11.89 9.35
N VAL A 292 -15.26 10.75 9.18
CA VAL A 292 -15.16 9.60 10.09
C VAL A 292 -13.78 8.94 10.00
N ASN A 293 -13.27 8.66 8.80
CA ASN A 293 -11.95 8.05 8.65
C ASN A 293 -10.85 9.03 9.11
N THR A 294 -10.98 10.34 8.85
CA THR A 294 -10.04 11.35 9.37
C THR A 294 -10.04 11.43 10.90
N LEU A 295 -11.19 11.50 11.55
CA LEU A 295 -11.24 11.58 13.02
C LEU A 295 -10.80 10.27 13.70
N THR A 296 -11.05 9.13 13.08
CA THR A 296 -10.62 7.82 13.62
C THR A 296 -9.14 7.50 13.35
N GLU A 297 -8.39 8.37 12.65
CA GLU A 297 -6.92 8.33 12.65
C GLU A 297 -6.32 8.62 14.03
N PHE A 298 -7.06 9.32 14.90
CA PHE A 298 -6.74 9.47 16.32
C PHE A 298 -7.39 8.31 17.08
N PRO A 299 -6.66 7.30 17.58
CA PRO A 299 -7.28 6.10 18.13
C PRO A 299 -7.98 6.28 19.49
N SER A 300 -7.93 7.47 20.08
CA SER A 300 -8.84 7.87 21.16
C SER A 300 -10.28 8.05 20.66
N ILE A 301 -10.48 8.27 19.35
CA ILE A 301 -11.77 8.38 18.67
C ILE A 301 -12.05 7.06 17.92
N LYS A 302 -13.16 6.42 18.25
CA LYS A 302 -13.65 5.18 17.62
C LYS A 302 -14.87 5.40 16.75
N SER A 303 -15.64 6.46 17.01
CA SER A 303 -16.84 6.82 16.25
C SER A 303 -17.07 8.33 16.21
N VAL A 304 -17.94 8.78 15.31
CA VAL A 304 -18.30 10.19 15.12
C VAL A 304 -19.82 10.35 15.11
N LYS A 305 -20.33 11.34 15.85
CA LYS A 305 -21.72 11.76 15.85
C LYS A 305 -21.83 13.20 15.31
N PHE A 306 -22.80 13.43 14.45
CA PHE A 306 -22.99 14.72 13.77
C PHE A 306 -24.15 15.51 14.37
N LEU A 307 -23.93 16.80 14.58
CA LEU A 307 -24.96 17.80 14.92
C LEU A 307 -24.93 18.92 13.86
N ILE A 308 -26.07 19.56 13.65
CA ILE A 308 -26.20 20.73 12.78
C ILE A 308 -26.92 21.84 13.56
N ASP A 309 -26.26 22.98 13.72
CA ASP A 309 -26.69 24.10 14.58
C ASP A 309 -27.08 23.64 16.01
N GLY A 310 -26.30 22.72 16.57
CA GLY A 310 -26.47 22.16 17.91
C GLY A 310 -27.61 21.14 18.02
N LYS A 311 -28.18 20.67 16.90
CA LYS A 311 -29.32 19.74 16.88
C LYS A 311 -28.99 18.44 16.17
N GLU A 312 -29.52 17.36 16.71
CA GLU A 312 -29.63 16.10 15.98
C GLU A 312 -30.52 16.28 14.74
N ASN A 313 -30.23 15.53 13.69
CA ASN A 313 -30.97 15.50 12.44
C ASN A 313 -31.27 14.04 12.11
N GLU A 314 -32.33 13.76 11.36
CA GLU A 314 -32.64 12.40 10.92
C GLU A 314 -31.68 11.92 9.84
N THR A 315 -31.29 12.80 8.92
CA THR A 315 -30.37 12.52 7.80
C THR A 315 -29.48 13.72 7.48
N LEU A 316 -28.38 13.48 6.75
CA LEU A 316 -27.57 14.54 6.15
C LEU A 316 -28.35 15.30 5.08
N ALA A 317 -28.60 14.69 3.91
CA ALA A 317 -29.31 15.31 2.79
C ALA A 317 -30.39 14.38 2.17
N GLY A 318 -30.82 13.37 2.93
CA GLY A 318 -31.98 12.53 2.63
C GLY A 318 -31.69 11.03 2.53
N HIS A 319 -30.42 10.61 2.43
CA HIS A 319 -30.06 9.21 2.21
C HIS A 319 -29.28 8.59 3.37
N VAL A 320 -28.37 9.34 4.01
CA VAL A 320 -27.57 8.84 5.13
C VAL A 320 -28.23 9.22 6.46
N VAL A 321 -28.68 8.21 7.20
CA VAL A 321 -29.39 8.33 8.49
C VAL A 321 -28.41 8.57 9.63
N PHE A 322 -28.75 9.48 10.54
CA PHE A 322 -27.91 9.97 11.65
C PHE A 322 -28.33 9.41 13.03
N ASP A 323 -28.92 8.21 13.04
CA ASP A 323 -29.50 7.59 14.25
C ASP A 323 -28.45 6.94 15.18
N GLN A 324 -27.26 6.62 14.66
CA GLN A 324 -26.14 6.04 15.42
C GLN A 324 -24.81 6.77 15.13
N PRO A 325 -23.82 6.73 16.03
CA PRO A 325 -22.46 7.16 15.74
C PRO A 325 -21.84 6.32 14.62
N PHE A 326 -21.21 6.99 13.65
CA PHE A 326 -20.53 6.36 12.52
C PHE A 326 -19.14 5.85 12.94
N THR A 327 -18.76 4.65 12.51
CA THR A 327 -17.44 4.07 12.77
C THR A 327 -16.57 4.05 11.51
N ARG A 328 -15.26 3.93 11.70
CA ARG A 328 -14.27 3.82 10.61
C ARG A 328 -14.67 2.75 9.60
N ASN A 329 -14.52 3.07 8.32
CA ASN A 329 -14.82 2.18 7.21
C ASN A 329 -13.56 1.99 6.34
N GLU A 330 -12.93 0.83 6.46
CA GLU A 330 -11.72 0.45 5.71
C GLU A 330 -12.02 0.13 4.23
N ASP A 331 -13.22 -0.36 3.92
CA ASP A 331 -13.57 -0.80 2.56
C ASP A 331 -13.67 0.36 1.56
N VAL A 332 -13.90 1.59 2.06
CA VAL A 332 -13.93 2.83 1.28
C VAL A 332 -12.61 3.60 1.36
N ILE A 333 -11.56 3.08 2.00
CA ILE A 333 -10.24 3.73 1.98
C ILE A 333 -9.54 3.39 0.65
N GLY A 334 -9.07 4.44 -0.02
CA GLY A 334 -8.40 4.34 -1.31
C GLY A 334 -6.92 4.69 -1.25
N GLN A 335 -6.23 4.34 -2.32
CA GLN A 335 -4.93 4.86 -2.71
C GLN A 335 -5.01 5.36 -4.16
N ARG A 336 -4.27 6.41 -4.47
CA ARG A 336 -4.20 7.05 -5.76
C ARG A 336 -3.14 6.35 -6.62
N ILE A 337 -3.52 6.03 -7.85
CA ILE A 337 -2.60 5.61 -8.91
C ILE A 337 -2.55 6.68 -10.00
N ILE A 338 -1.42 6.74 -10.69
CA ILE A 338 -1.21 7.63 -11.84
C ILE A 338 -1.14 6.76 -13.08
N LEU A 339 -1.98 7.06 -14.05
CA LEU A 339 -2.12 6.34 -15.31
C LEU A 339 -1.67 7.25 -16.46
N TYR A 340 -0.86 6.72 -17.36
CA TYR A 340 -0.33 7.48 -18.49
C TYR A 340 -1.07 7.16 -19.78
N PHE A 341 -1.89 8.10 -20.25
CA PHE A 341 -2.63 7.99 -21.51
C PHE A 341 -2.02 8.89 -22.59
N GLY A 342 -2.40 8.70 -23.86
CA GLY A 342 -1.89 9.51 -24.96
C GLY A 342 -2.49 10.91 -24.95
N ASN A 343 -1.77 11.91 -25.45
CA ASN A 343 -2.39 13.15 -25.89
C ASN A 343 -3.07 12.98 -27.26
N LYS A 344 -3.88 13.96 -27.68
CA LYS A 344 -4.59 13.99 -28.98
C LYS A 344 -3.71 13.75 -30.22
N ASP A 345 -2.44 14.16 -30.17
CA ASP A 345 -1.48 13.98 -31.26
C ASP A 345 -0.78 12.59 -31.23
N ALA A 346 -1.08 11.75 -30.23
CA ALA A 346 -0.45 10.46 -29.98
C ALA A 346 1.10 10.51 -30.05
N ASN A 347 1.69 11.51 -29.39
CA ASN A 347 3.14 11.71 -29.33
C ASN A 347 3.71 11.97 -27.93
N TYR A 348 2.87 12.22 -26.91
CA TYR A 348 3.25 12.29 -25.50
C TYR A 348 2.27 11.49 -24.64
N LEU A 349 2.75 11.09 -23.47
CA LEU A 349 1.97 10.53 -22.38
C LEU A 349 1.60 11.64 -21.39
N VAL A 350 0.35 11.66 -20.95
CA VAL A 350 -0.20 12.63 -20.01
C VAL A 350 -0.74 11.86 -18.80
N PRO A 351 -0.49 12.31 -17.56
CA PRO A 351 -1.00 11.65 -16.37
C PRO A 351 -2.50 11.90 -16.19
N GLU A 352 -3.22 10.86 -15.79
CA GLU A 352 -4.56 10.87 -15.22
C GLU A 352 -4.49 10.24 -13.81
N TYR A 353 -5.20 10.82 -12.84
CA TYR A 353 -5.24 10.29 -11.47
C TYR A 353 -6.50 9.44 -11.25
N ARG A 354 -6.34 8.24 -10.66
CA ARG A 354 -7.46 7.39 -10.23
C ARG A 354 -7.30 6.88 -8.82
N ASP A 355 -8.41 6.51 -8.19
CA ASP A 355 -8.47 5.83 -6.89
C ASP A 355 -8.77 4.33 -7.02
N ILE A 356 -8.01 3.51 -6.32
CA ILE A 356 -8.26 2.06 -6.13
C ILE A 356 -8.26 1.74 -4.63
N GLN A 357 -8.78 0.58 -4.24
CA GLN A 357 -8.77 0.17 -2.82
C GLN A 357 -7.33 0.08 -2.28
N HIS A 358 -7.12 0.57 -1.05
CA HIS A 358 -5.78 0.63 -0.45
C HIS A 358 -5.12 -0.75 -0.21
N ASN A 359 -5.92 -1.80 -0.07
CA ASN A 359 -5.50 -3.16 0.24
C ASN A 359 -5.39 -4.08 -1.01
N GLU A 360 -5.36 -3.50 -2.22
CA GLU A 360 -5.26 -4.19 -3.50
C GLU A 360 -4.03 -5.14 -3.56
N LEU A 361 -4.30 -6.45 -3.53
CA LEU A 361 -3.27 -7.50 -3.43
C LEU A 361 -2.37 -7.59 -4.67
N ASN A 362 -2.83 -7.13 -5.84
CA ASN A 362 -2.00 -7.10 -7.05
C ASN A 362 -2.11 -5.77 -7.78
N ILE A 363 -1.60 -4.72 -7.13
CA ILE A 363 -1.61 -3.35 -7.64
C ILE A 363 -1.00 -3.21 -9.05
N VAL A 364 0.05 -3.98 -9.38
CA VAL A 364 0.65 -4.00 -10.73
C VAL A 364 -0.37 -4.49 -11.77
N LYS A 365 -1.06 -5.60 -11.51
CA LYS A 365 -2.13 -6.10 -12.38
C LYS A 365 -3.27 -5.09 -12.47
N ARG A 366 -3.64 -4.47 -11.33
CA ARG A 366 -4.74 -3.50 -11.26
C ARG A 366 -4.47 -2.25 -12.08
N ILE A 367 -3.29 -1.64 -12.00
CA ILE A 367 -2.87 -0.49 -12.81
C ILE A 367 -3.09 -0.77 -14.31
N VAL A 368 -2.67 -1.95 -14.78
CA VAL A 368 -2.81 -2.35 -16.19
C VAL A 368 -4.28 -2.59 -16.56
N GLN A 369 -5.09 -3.14 -15.66
CA GLN A 369 -6.53 -3.28 -15.88
C GLN A 369 -7.22 -1.91 -15.96
N GLU A 370 -6.80 -0.92 -15.18
CA GLU A 370 -7.30 0.46 -15.28
C GLU A 370 -6.86 1.16 -16.58
N LEU A 371 -5.63 0.92 -17.08
CA LEU A 371 -5.20 1.36 -18.41
C LEU A 371 -6.06 0.78 -19.55
N ILE A 372 -6.45 -0.50 -19.44
CA ILE A 372 -7.29 -1.17 -20.45
C ILE A 372 -8.71 -0.57 -20.51
N LYS A 373 -9.21 0.03 -19.42
CA LYS A 373 -10.50 0.73 -19.44
C LYS A 373 -10.48 2.02 -20.29
N GLY A 374 -9.30 2.51 -20.67
CA GLY A 374 -9.12 3.78 -21.37
C GLY A 374 -9.26 4.99 -20.43
N PRO A 375 -8.87 6.20 -20.86
CA PRO A 375 -8.95 7.41 -20.03
C PRO A 375 -10.39 7.79 -19.66
N MET A 376 -10.51 8.58 -18.59
CA MET A 376 -11.74 9.21 -18.11
C MET A 376 -11.73 10.74 -18.30
N GLU A 377 -10.56 11.36 -18.43
CA GLU A 377 -10.44 12.81 -18.65
C GLU A 377 -10.56 13.21 -20.14
N ASP A 378 -11.27 14.32 -20.38
CA ASP A 378 -11.49 14.85 -21.73
C ASP A 378 -10.19 15.25 -22.43
N GLY A 379 -9.93 14.65 -23.59
CA GLY A 379 -8.78 14.99 -24.44
C GLY A 379 -7.53 14.14 -24.23
N LEU A 380 -7.64 13.09 -23.41
CA LEU A 380 -6.71 11.97 -23.39
C LEU A 380 -7.16 10.87 -24.37
N GLU A 381 -6.21 10.14 -24.93
CA GLU A 381 -6.41 9.08 -25.92
C GLU A 381 -5.99 7.70 -25.37
N PRO A 382 -6.76 6.62 -25.65
CA PRO A 382 -6.38 5.26 -25.23
C PRO A 382 -5.03 4.82 -25.79
N THR A 383 -4.16 4.32 -24.91
CA THR A 383 -2.85 3.73 -25.26
C THR A 383 -2.91 2.22 -25.45
N MET A 384 -3.90 1.55 -24.87
CA MET A 384 -4.08 0.11 -24.96
C MET A 384 -4.88 -0.27 -26.22
N PRO A 385 -4.55 -1.38 -26.91
CA PRO A 385 -5.30 -1.87 -28.06
C PRO A 385 -6.81 -2.07 -27.80
N GLU A 386 -7.62 -1.63 -28.76
CA GLU A 386 -9.09 -1.77 -28.73
C GLU A 386 -9.52 -3.24 -28.56
N GLY A 387 -10.57 -3.44 -27.77
CA GLY A 387 -11.15 -4.77 -27.52
C GLY A 387 -10.34 -5.66 -26.58
N LEU A 388 -9.30 -5.13 -25.91
CA LEU A 388 -8.74 -5.77 -24.71
C LEU A 388 -9.73 -5.71 -23.54
N SER A 389 -9.51 -6.60 -22.58
CA SER A 389 -10.32 -6.74 -21.36
C SER A 389 -9.44 -7.05 -20.15
N GLU A 390 -10.00 -6.92 -18.94
CA GLU A 390 -9.29 -7.27 -17.69
C GLU A 390 -8.79 -8.73 -17.64
N LYS A 391 -9.38 -9.63 -18.47
CA LYS A 391 -8.99 -11.04 -18.62
C LYS A 391 -7.74 -11.24 -19.47
N ASP A 392 -7.40 -10.25 -20.30
CA ASP A 392 -6.18 -10.26 -21.12
C ASP A 392 -4.93 -9.94 -20.28
N VAL A 393 -5.09 -9.46 -19.04
CA VAL A 393 -4.02 -9.38 -18.05
C VAL A 393 -3.99 -10.67 -17.25
N LEU A 394 -3.24 -11.68 -17.74
CA LEU A 394 -3.24 -13.03 -17.19
C LEU A 394 -2.77 -13.01 -15.73
N ASN A 395 -1.56 -12.51 -15.49
CA ASN A 395 -1.00 -12.33 -14.16
C ASN A 395 0.05 -11.20 -14.14
N ALA A 396 0.32 -10.68 -12.94
CA ALA A 396 1.48 -9.83 -12.68
C ALA A 396 2.18 -10.31 -11.41
N LYS A 397 3.51 -10.15 -11.38
CA LYS A 397 4.37 -10.46 -10.23
C LYS A 397 5.41 -9.35 -10.07
N VAL A 398 5.95 -9.19 -8.87
CA VAL A 398 7.11 -8.33 -8.60
C VAL A 398 8.30 -9.21 -8.24
N SER A 399 9.48 -8.86 -8.74
CA SER A 399 10.77 -9.47 -8.42
C SER A 399 11.77 -8.34 -8.23
N GLY A 400 12.18 -8.10 -6.98
CA GLY A 400 11.82 -6.86 -6.25
C GLY A 400 11.75 -5.51 -6.98
N ASP A 401 12.74 -5.10 -7.81
CA ASP A 401 12.68 -3.80 -8.52
C ASP A 401 12.00 -3.86 -9.90
N THR A 402 11.67 -5.07 -10.34
CA THR A 402 11.12 -5.39 -11.65
C THR A 402 9.70 -5.93 -11.50
N ALA A 403 8.74 -5.25 -12.10
CA ALA A 403 7.41 -5.81 -12.31
C ALA A 403 7.41 -6.70 -13.56
N VAL A 404 6.89 -7.92 -13.47
CA VAL A 404 6.67 -8.81 -14.60
C VAL A 404 5.18 -8.89 -14.87
N ILE A 405 4.74 -8.42 -16.03
CA ILE A 405 3.34 -8.39 -16.45
C ILE A 405 3.13 -9.36 -17.62
N ASN A 406 2.21 -10.30 -17.47
CA ASN A 406 1.92 -11.32 -18.49
C ASN A 406 0.53 -11.09 -19.09
N PHE A 407 0.50 -10.86 -20.39
CA PHE A 407 -0.73 -10.66 -21.17
C PHE A 407 -1.06 -11.88 -22.03
N SER A 408 -2.31 -11.96 -22.48
CA SER A 408 -2.70 -12.87 -23.55
C SER A 408 -2.11 -12.41 -24.90
N SER A 409 -2.06 -13.30 -25.89
CA SER A 409 -1.77 -12.93 -27.29
C SER A 409 -2.58 -11.75 -27.84
N ASN A 410 -3.75 -11.41 -27.26
CA ASN A 410 -4.57 -10.29 -27.71
C ASN A 410 -3.86 -8.94 -27.61
N LEU A 411 -2.93 -8.73 -26.66
CA LEU A 411 -2.16 -7.48 -26.61
C LEU A 411 -1.36 -7.27 -27.90
N LYS A 412 -0.89 -8.35 -28.51
CA LYS A 412 -0.14 -8.35 -29.77
C LYS A 412 -1.03 -8.39 -31.01
N THR A 413 -2.03 -9.28 -31.04
CA THR A 413 -2.87 -9.48 -32.24
C THR A 413 -3.89 -8.38 -32.49
N LYS A 414 -4.27 -7.60 -31.47
CA LYS A 414 -5.17 -6.43 -31.61
C LYS A 414 -4.42 -5.11 -31.79
N HIS A 415 -3.09 -5.11 -31.64
CA HIS A 415 -2.29 -3.89 -31.73
C HIS A 415 -2.24 -3.39 -33.18
N LYS A 416 -2.65 -2.13 -33.42
CA LYS A 416 -2.70 -1.51 -34.76
C LYS A 416 -1.31 -1.34 -35.42
N GLY A 417 -0.25 -1.41 -34.61
CA GLY A 417 1.14 -1.31 -35.06
C GLY A 417 1.66 0.11 -35.17
N GLY A 418 2.81 0.25 -35.84
CA GLY A 418 3.50 1.53 -36.03
C GLY A 418 4.31 1.96 -34.82
N SER A 419 5.48 2.56 -35.09
CA SER A 419 6.48 2.90 -34.07
C SER A 419 5.94 3.78 -32.93
N ALA A 420 5.17 4.82 -33.26
CA ALA A 420 4.58 5.71 -32.24
C ALA A 420 3.56 4.99 -31.34
N GLY A 421 2.64 4.22 -31.93
CA GLY A 421 1.61 3.49 -31.17
C GLY A 421 2.20 2.40 -30.27
N GLU A 422 3.18 1.65 -30.77
CA GLU A 422 3.91 0.64 -29.98
C GLU A 422 4.67 1.29 -28.82
N THR A 423 5.38 2.40 -29.09
CA THR A 423 6.10 3.17 -28.06
C THR A 423 5.14 3.66 -26.97
N LEU A 424 4.00 4.24 -27.34
CA LEU A 424 3.03 4.73 -26.35
C LEU A 424 2.34 3.61 -25.56
N THR A 425 1.98 2.50 -26.20
CA THR A 425 1.40 1.33 -25.49
C THR A 425 2.37 0.83 -24.41
N VAL A 426 3.63 0.64 -24.79
CA VAL A 426 4.65 0.09 -23.89
C VAL A 426 5.00 1.08 -22.78
N TYR A 427 5.30 2.34 -23.10
CA TYR A 427 5.63 3.33 -22.07
C TYR A 427 4.44 3.78 -21.23
N SER A 428 3.20 3.66 -21.70
CA SER A 428 2.00 3.81 -20.86
C SER A 428 2.01 2.78 -19.72
N ILE A 429 2.22 1.50 -20.03
CA ILE A 429 2.35 0.42 -19.05
C ILE A 429 3.56 0.65 -18.14
N VAL A 430 4.75 0.89 -18.72
CA VAL A 430 6.00 1.03 -17.97
C VAL A 430 5.96 2.25 -17.04
N ASN A 431 5.57 3.42 -17.54
CA ASN A 431 5.55 4.63 -16.73
C ASN A 431 4.51 4.54 -15.62
N SER A 432 3.30 4.01 -15.88
CA SER A 432 2.25 3.89 -14.85
C SER A 432 2.63 2.91 -13.74
N ILE A 433 3.27 1.78 -14.07
CA ILE A 433 3.73 0.81 -13.07
C ILE A 433 4.93 1.33 -12.28
N THR A 434 5.83 2.12 -12.90
CA THR A 434 7.03 2.69 -12.24
C THR A 434 6.74 3.95 -11.42
N GLU A 435 5.47 4.33 -11.26
CA GLU A 435 5.01 5.20 -10.16
C GLU A 435 5.00 4.47 -8.82
N LEU A 436 4.85 3.15 -8.82
CA LEU A 436 4.96 2.34 -7.61
C LEU A 436 6.39 2.47 -7.08
N PRO A 437 6.61 2.97 -5.85
CA PRO A 437 7.93 3.47 -5.49
C PRO A 437 9.05 2.43 -5.53
N ASN A 438 8.71 1.16 -5.32
CA ASN A 438 9.67 0.05 -5.31
C ASN A 438 9.95 -0.52 -6.71
N ILE A 439 9.28 -0.05 -7.78
CA ILE A 439 9.41 -0.59 -9.14
C ILE A 439 10.16 0.38 -10.05
N LYS A 440 11.30 -0.06 -10.57
CA LYS A 440 12.17 0.74 -11.47
C LYS A 440 12.05 0.34 -12.93
N ARG A 441 11.60 -0.88 -13.21
CA ARG A 441 11.50 -1.45 -14.56
C ARG A 441 10.35 -2.45 -14.69
N VAL A 442 9.93 -2.70 -15.93
CA VAL A 442 8.82 -3.63 -16.24
C VAL A 442 9.23 -4.59 -17.36
N GLN A 443 9.09 -5.89 -17.13
CA GLN A 443 9.14 -6.92 -18.16
C GLN A 443 7.73 -7.24 -18.65
N ILE A 444 7.50 -7.14 -19.95
CA ILE A 444 6.25 -7.55 -20.60
C ILE A 444 6.42 -8.98 -21.15
N LEU A 445 5.45 -9.85 -20.88
CA LEU A 445 5.35 -11.20 -21.42
C LEU A 445 4.04 -11.38 -22.19
N ILE A 446 4.04 -12.20 -23.23
CA ILE A 446 2.86 -12.64 -23.98
C ILE A 446 2.74 -14.16 -23.85
N ASP A 447 1.60 -14.65 -23.34
CA ASP A 447 1.32 -16.07 -23.08
C ASP A 447 2.47 -16.78 -22.32
N GLY A 448 3.06 -16.06 -21.34
CA GLY A 448 4.16 -16.53 -20.50
C GLY A 448 5.56 -16.41 -21.12
N LYS A 449 5.70 -15.86 -22.32
CA LYS A 449 6.97 -15.77 -23.07
C LYS A 449 7.41 -14.33 -23.27
N VAL A 450 8.71 -14.10 -23.13
CA VAL A 450 9.38 -12.88 -23.62
C VAL A 450 9.15 -12.76 -25.14
N GLN A 451 9.12 -11.54 -25.66
CA GLN A 451 8.96 -11.24 -27.08
C GLN A 451 10.05 -10.29 -27.53
N ASP A 452 10.51 -10.41 -28.78
CA ASP A 452 11.47 -9.43 -29.32
C ASP A 452 10.84 -8.04 -29.41
N THR A 453 9.58 -7.97 -29.88
CA THR A 453 8.80 -6.72 -30.02
C THR A 453 7.30 -6.98 -29.88
N LEU A 454 6.50 -5.94 -29.65
CA LEU A 454 5.04 -6.04 -29.72
C LEU A 454 4.56 -6.02 -31.17
N ALA A 455 5.02 -5.04 -31.95
CA ALA A 455 4.58 -4.78 -33.32
C ALA A 455 5.72 -4.40 -34.28
N GLY A 456 6.98 -4.62 -33.89
CA GLY A 456 8.15 -4.56 -34.79
C GLY A 456 9.09 -3.38 -34.59
N HIS A 457 8.85 -2.49 -33.62
CA HIS A 457 9.61 -1.24 -33.46
C HIS A 457 10.25 -1.03 -32.09
N MET A 458 9.79 -1.69 -31.02
CA MET A 458 10.35 -1.54 -29.68
C MET A 458 10.77 -2.89 -29.10
N ALA A 459 12.03 -2.96 -28.65
CA ALA A 459 12.59 -4.15 -28.01
C ALA A 459 11.88 -4.43 -26.67
N LEU A 460 11.42 -5.67 -26.47
CA LEU A 460 10.79 -6.16 -25.23
C LEU A 460 11.51 -7.39 -24.64
N ASP A 461 12.71 -7.71 -25.15
CA ASP A 461 13.52 -8.85 -24.77
C ASP A 461 14.17 -8.70 -23.38
N GLU A 462 14.35 -7.46 -22.92
CA GLU A 462 14.87 -7.09 -21.60
C GLU A 462 13.89 -6.19 -20.82
N PRO A 463 13.96 -6.13 -19.47
CA PRO A 463 13.09 -5.29 -18.65
C PRO A 463 13.28 -3.78 -18.89
N ILE A 464 12.17 -3.08 -19.14
CA ILE A 464 12.16 -1.70 -19.63
C ILE A 464 12.05 -0.71 -18.48
N MET A 465 12.93 0.29 -18.44
CA MET A 465 12.89 1.38 -17.46
C MET A 465 11.95 2.50 -17.88
N ARG A 466 11.45 3.27 -16.91
CA ARG A 466 10.65 4.49 -17.12
C ARG A 466 11.32 5.46 -18.11
N ASN A 467 10.52 6.03 -19.03
CA ASN A 467 10.98 7.09 -19.93
C ASN A 467 10.25 8.41 -19.61
N PRO A 468 10.88 9.32 -18.83
CA PRO A 468 10.26 10.59 -18.47
C PRO A 468 10.16 11.58 -19.65
N ASN A 469 10.96 11.43 -20.70
CA ASN A 469 10.95 12.35 -21.86
C ASN A 469 9.68 12.23 -22.71
N LEU A 470 8.89 11.16 -22.53
CA LEU A 470 7.58 11.01 -23.15
C LEU A 470 6.46 11.65 -22.33
N ILE A 471 6.71 12.04 -21.08
CA ILE A 471 5.69 12.56 -20.19
C ILE A 471 5.53 14.07 -20.38
N LYS A 472 4.28 14.54 -20.43
CA LYS A 472 3.90 15.94 -20.25
C LYS A 472 2.88 16.07 -19.12
N GLU A 473 3.12 17.02 -18.23
CA GLU A 473 2.09 17.51 -17.32
C GLU A 473 1.06 18.35 -18.11
N GLN A 474 -0.16 18.46 -17.58
CA GLN A 474 -1.27 19.20 -18.18
C GLN A 474 -1.12 20.71 -18.01
#